data_AF-A0AA36I3J2-F1
#
_entry.id   AF-A0AA36I3J2-F1
#
_cell.length_a   1.000
_cell.length_b   1.000
_cell.length_c   1.000
_cell.angle_alpha   90.00
_cell.angle_beta   90.00
_cell.angle_gamma   90.00
#
_symmetry.space_group_name_H-M   'P 1'
#
loop_
_entity.id
_entity.type
_entity.pdbx_description
1 polymer ?
#
loop_
_entity_poly.entity_id
_entity_poly.type
_entity_poly.pdbx_seq_one_letter_code
_entity_poly.pdbx_strand_id
1 'polypeptide(L)'
;MWKLLRLSLLPLAESCVELLIMGDFGTRDMRQGEISNGLARVAAEKSPSAVAAIGDNIYPSGADYDPTTISKFWGNVYLGHPSLKRPWHVITGNHDWRTDALVERAYTEHADNQQAGGHWQMPHFWYKKTYTADGLTVDAFYIDTMVWKGSWMAYAKLGGAARESQKLWLFSELEQSNADWKIVLGHHPVYSAGNHGITDALLRELDPKLRELGVPLYFAGHDHSKQIIFHEGLSYVISGAGGATARSRSNQYPAGSLKHYFPDGGFVGLSVCDKEKATVTVYNAGGDVQALWPVTNASPLRSRMRSRAAMPKLASKKVPFPEAACHGVRMKDVEKWCSPDGCKVQADAEGSCEDFCGLQSLACSGAFQQPEDAEDCTGSVVLPCSAKSNSSLICECDKPTFVP
;
A
#
# COMPACT_ATOMS: atom_id res chain seq x y z
N MET A 1 -40.91 -12.29 52.23
CA MET A 1 -40.14 -12.88 51.12
C MET A 1 -39.94 -11.83 50.04
N TRP A 2 -38.76 -11.22 49.97
CA TRP A 2 -38.42 -10.27 48.89
C TRP A 2 -37.56 -11.03 47.88
N LYS A 3 -38.07 -11.24 46.66
CA LYS A 3 -37.32 -11.83 45.56
C LYS A 3 -36.29 -10.81 45.06
N LEU A 4 -35.01 -11.05 45.34
CA LEU A 4 -33.91 -10.40 44.63
C LEU A 4 -33.96 -10.84 43.16
N LEU A 5 -34.31 -9.91 42.26
CA LEU A 5 -34.03 -10.07 40.84
C LEU A 5 -32.52 -10.05 40.65
N ARG A 6 -31.95 -11.17 40.20
CA ARG A 6 -30.60 -11.19 39.62
C ARG A 6 -30.67 -10.40 38.31
N LEU A 7 -30.14 -9.17 38.31
CA LEU A 7 -29.71 -8.54 37.06
C LEU A 7 -28.60 -9.43 36.49
N SER A 8 -28.88 -10.10 35.37
CA SER A 8 -27.83 -10.63 34.52
C SER A 8 -27.05 -9.45 33.97
N LEU A 9 -25.84 -9.22 34.48
CA LEU A 9 -24.83 -8.43 33.79
C LEU A 9 -24.63 -9.10 32.43
N LEU A 10 -25.19 -8.51 31.38
CA LEU A 10 -24.76 -8.79 30.02
C LEU A 10 -23.24 -8.53 29.99
N PRO A 11 -22.43 -9.39 29.38
CA PRO A 11 -21.02 -9.07 29.17
C PRO A 11 -20.96 -7.69 28.53
N LEU A 12 -20.20 -6.76 29.13
CA LEU A 12 -19.83 -5.53 28.44
C LEU A 12 -19.24 -5.98 27.09
N ALA A 13 -19.75 -5.43 25.99
CA ALA A 13 -19.14 -5.66 24.69
C ALA A 13 -17.64 -5.36 24.83
N GLU A 14 -16.78 -6.33 24.52
CA GLU A 14 -15.33 -6.12 24.57
C GLU A 14 -15.03 -4.89 23.71
N SER A 15 -14.41 -3.86 24.28
CA SER A 15 -13.98 -2.73 23.47
C SER A 15 -12.75 -3.15 22.68
N CYS A 16 -12.86 -3.06 21.36
CA CYS A 16 -11.80 -3.43 20.45
C CYS A 16 -11.24 -2.16 19.81
N VAL A 17 -9.95 -2.17 19.50
CA VAL A 17 -9.42 -1.29 18.46
C VAL A 17 -9.92 -1.85 17.13
N GLU A 18 -10.76 -1.07 16.45
CA GLU A 18 -11.35 -1.41 15.17
C GLU A 18 -10.80 -0.45 14.11
N LEU A 19 -10.19 -0.97 13.04
CA LEU A 19 -9.70 -0.18 11.91
C LEU A 19 -10.28 -0.71 10.61
N LEU A 20 -10.64 0.19 9.69
CA LEU A 20 -10.86 -0.16 8.29
C LEU A 20 -9.64 0.28 7.49
N ILE A 21 -9.17 -0.55 6.57
CA ILE A 21 -7.90 -0.40 5.86
C ILE A 21 -8.16 -0.56 4.36
N MET A 22 -7.80 0.46 3.57
CA MET A 22 -8.11 0.51 2.14
C MET A 22 -7.04 1.31 1.39
N GLY A 23 -6.50 0.75 0.31
CA GLY A 23 -5.65 1.44 -0.66
C GLY A 23 -6.32 1.50 -2.03
N ASP A 24 -5.70 2.24 -2.96
CA ASP A 24 -6.00 2.19 -4.39
C ASP A 24 -7.46 2.55 -4.70
N PHE A 25 -7.99 3.49 -3.94
CA PHE A 25 -9.40 3.86 -3.94
C PHE A 25 -9.71 5.08 -4.78
N GLY A 26 -8.71 5.87 -5.17
CA GLY A 26 -8.89 7.20 -5.78
C GLY A 26 -9.34 7.23 -7.24
N THR A 27 -10.05 6.21 -7.75
CA THR A 27 -10.23 6.00 -9.21
C THR A 27 -11.12 7.03 -9.92
N ARG A 28 -11.82 7.88 -9.17
CA ARG A 28 -12.73 8.93 -9.70
C ARG A 28 -13.87 8.35 -10.56
N ASP A 29 -14.24 7.09 -10.32
CA ASP A 29 -15.27 6.37 -11.09
C ASP A 29 -16.38 5.78 -10.19
N MET A 30 -17.33 5.06 -10.79
CA MET A 30 -18.45 4.47 -10.05
C MET A 30 -18.03 3.38 -9.06
N ARG A 31 -16.90 2.68 -9.29
CA ARG A 31 -16.44 1.60 -8.41
C ARG A 31 -16.01 2.15 -7.06
N GLN A 32 -15.30 3.29 -7.08
CA GLN A 32 -14.97 4.02 -5.85
C GLN A 32 -16.23 4.34 -5.04
N GLY A 33 -17.30 4.80 -5.69
CA GLY A 33 -18.58 5.10 -5.05
C GLY A 33 -19.29 3.85 -4.48
N GLU A 34 -19.29 2.74 -5.22
CA GLU A 34 -19.85 1.46 -4.76
C GLU A 34 -19.14 0.95 -3.49
N ILE A 35 -17.81 1.00 -3.49
CA ILE A 35 -16.99 0.54 -2.36
C ILE A 35 -17.14 1.50 -1.16
N SER A 36 -17.26 2.81 -1.40
CA SER A 36 -17.58 3.81 -0.35
C SER A 36 -18.87 3.45 0.40
N ASN A 37 -19.92 3.00 -0.31
CA ASN A 37 -21.18 2.57 0.33
C ASN A 37 -20.99 1.35 1.24
N GLY A 38 -20.23 0.34 0.79
CA GLY A 38 -19.91 -0.84 1.60
C GLY A 38 -19.06 -0.49 2.82
N LEU A 39 -18.05 0.35 2.63
CA LEU A 39 -17.19 0.86 3.70
C LEU A 39 -18.01 1.61 4.75
N ALA A 40 -18.92 2.49 4.31
CA ALA A 40 -19.82 3.22 5.17
C ALA A 40 -20.77 2.32 5.96
N ARG A 41 -21.28 1.23 5.35
CA ARG A 41 -22.12 0.24 6.02
C ARG A 41 -21.37 -0.47 7.14
N VAL A 42 -20.16 -0.96 6.86
CA VAL A 42 -19.32 -1.61 7.87
C VAL A 42 -18.92 -0.63 8.96
N ALA A 43 -18.57 0.60 8.61
CA ALA A 43 -18.24 1.64 9.58
C ALA A 43 -19.42 1.98 10.51
N ALA A 44 -20.65 1.97 10.00
CA ALA A 44 -21.85 2.18 10.81
C ALA A 44 -22.11 1.04 11.80
N GLU A 45 -21.74 -0.20 11.45
CA GLU A 45 -21.87 -1.37 12.34
C GLU A 45 -20.74 -1.43 13.38
N LYS A 46 -19.49 -1.30 12.93
CA LYS A 46 -18.31 -1.55 13.77
C LYS A 46 -17.82 -0.33 14.53
N SER A 47 -18.22 0.88 14.13
CA SER A 47 -17.71 2.12 14.70
C SER A 47 -16.16 2.15 14.80
N PRO A 48 -15.41 1.84 13.71
CA PRO A 48 -13.94 1.75 13.67
C PRO A 48 -13.17 3.01 14.09
N SER A 49 -12.27 2.96 15.06
CA SER A 49 -11.46 4.11 15.54
C SER A 49 -10.94 5.04 14.43
N ALA A 50 -10.55 4.49 13.28
CA ALA A 50 -10.15 5.24 12.09
C ALA A 50 -10.30 4.42 10.79
N VAL A 51 -10.15 5.10 9.66
CA VAL A 51 -9.83 4.49 8.37
C VAL A 51 -8.34 4.70 8.08
N ALA A 52 -7.61 3.65 7.72
CA ALA A 52 -6.24 3.73 7.23
C ALA A 52 -6.26 3.72 5.69
N ALA A 53 -5.95 4.86 5.09
CA ALA A 53 -5.81 5.03 3.65
C ALA A 53 -4.34 4.79 3.25
N ILE A 54 -4.08 3.66 2.62
CA ILE A 54 -2.72 3.14 2.43
C ILE A 54 -2.15 3.38 1.03
N GLY A 55 -2.41 4.57 0.48
CA GLY A 55 -1.81 5.04 -0.77
C GLY A 55 -2.68 4.84 -2.01
N ASP A 56 -2.27 5.52 -3.08
CA ASP A 56 -3.01 5.70 -4.32
C ASP A 56 -4.39 6.29 -4.03
N ASN A 57 -4.32 7.43 -3.33
CA ASN A 57 -5.47 8.12 -2.78
C ASN A 57 -6.24 8.84 -3.87
N ILE A 58 -5.53 9.33 -4.90
CA ILE A 58 -6.09 10.10 -6.00
C ILE A 58 -5.41 9.67 -7.32
N TYR A 59 -6.13 8.91 -8.16
CA TYR A 59 -5.68 8.59 -9.52
C TYR A 59 -6.01 9.72 -10.51
N PRO A 60 -5.33 9.81 -11.67
CA PRO A 60 -4.19 8.97 -12.07
C PRO A 60 -2.83 9.49 -11.58
N SER A 61 -2.75 10.74 -11.11
CA SER A 61 -1.46 11.37 -10.81
C SER A 61 -1.52 12.24 -9.54
N GLY A 62 -2.12 11.74 -8.47
CA GLY A 62 -2.25 12.47 -7.20
C GLY A 62 -3.19 13.66 -7.29
N ALA A 63 -3.01 14.63 -6.39
CA ALA A 63 -3.85 15.82 -6.29
C ALA A 63 -3.69 16.85 -7.43
N ASP A 64 -2.93 16.56 -8.50
CA ASP A 64 -2.76 17.44 -9.67
C ASP A 64 -2.28 18.86 -9.31
N TYR A 65 -1.43 18.99 -8.27
CA TYR A 65 -0.99 20.28 -7.69
C TYR A 65 -2.11 21.16 -7.09
N ASP A 66 -3.34 20.64 -6.97
CA ASP A 66 -4.52 21.36 -6.50
C ASP A 66 -5.18 20.65 -5.31
N PRO A 67 -5.14 21.23 -4.09
CA PRO A 67 -5.76 20.61 -2.91
C PRO A 67 -7.28 20.39 -3.05
N THR A 68 -7.97 21.15 -3.92
CA THR A 68 -9.41 20.98 -4.14
C THR A 68 -9.74 19.64 -4.82
N THR A 69 -8.77 19.04 -5.51
CA THR A 69 -8.87 17.67 -6.06
C THR A 69 -9.16 16.67 -4.94
N ILE A 70 -8.55 16.83 -3.77
CA ILE A 70 -8.74 15.95 -2.61
C ILE A 70 -10.15 16.16 -2.03
N SER A 71 -10.59 17.41 -1.87
CA SER A 71 -11.97 17.73 -1.47
C SER A 71 -12.98 17.06 -2.41
N LYS A 72 -12.74 17.13 -3.72
CA LYS A 72 -13.65 16.64 -4.76
C LYS A 72 -13.70 15.11 -4.86
N PHE A 73 -12.56 14.44 -4.87
CA PHE A 73 -12.48 13.01 -5.19
C PHE A 73 -12.31 12.10 -3.99
N TRP A 74 -11.99 12.65 -2.81
CA TRP A 74 -12.07 11.95 -1.55
C TRP A 74 -13.21 12.51 -0.68
N GLY A 75 -13.20 13.81 -0.39
CA GLY A 75 -14.13 14.44 0.56
C GLY A 75 -15.60 14.22 0.19
N ASN A 76 -15.99 14.56 -1.05
CA ASN A 76 -17.37 14.41 -1.52
C ASN A 76 -17.84 12.95 -1.60
N VAL A 77 -16.91 12.00 -1.79
CA VAL A 77 -17.25 10.58 -1.93
C VAL A 77 -17.47 9.93 -0.55
N TYR A 78 -16.57 10.20 0.40
CA TYR A 78 -16.57 9.48 1.67
C TYR A 78 -17.26 10.25 2.79
N LEU A 79 -17.09 11.58 2.87
CA LEU A 79 -17.64 12.37 3.99
C LEU A 79 -19.14 12.67 3.85
N GLY A 80 -19.75 12.30 2.72
CA GLY A 80 -21.20 12.23 2.57
C GLY A 80 -21.84 11.19 3.50
N HIS A 81 -21.08 10.17 3.92
CA HIS A 81 -21.51 9.15 4.87
C HIS A 81 -21.16 9.55 6.31
N PRO A 82 -22.15 9.72 7.22
CA PRO A 82 -21.86 10.08 8.62
C PRO A 82 -20.94 9.09 9.33
N SER A 83 -21.03 7.79 9.01
CA SER A 83 -20.18 6.75 9.57
C SER A 83 -18.70 6.82 9.14
N LEU A 84 -18.38 7.59 8.09
CA LEU A 84 -17.03 7.80 7.59
C LEU A 84 -16.45 9.17 7.96
N LYS A 85 -17.21 10.05 8.64
CA LYS A 85 -16.74 11.33 9.20
C LYS A 85 -15.87 11.12 10.45
N ARG A 86 -14.68 10.59 10.23
CA ARG A 86 -13.77 10.06 11.26
C ARG A 86 -12.32 10.32 10.84
N PRO A 87 -11.33 10.08 11.70
CA PRO A 87 -9.95 10.16 11.26
C PRO A 87 -9.67 9.18 10.11
N TRP A 88 -9.17 9.72 9.00
CA TRP A 88 -8.51 8.99 7.92
C TRP A 88 -7.01 9.22 8.07
N HIS A 89 -6.28 8.16 8.42
CA HIS A 89 -4.83 8.20 8.50
C HIS A 89 -4.27 7.80 7.14
N VAL A 90 -3.66 8.77 6.46
CA VAL A 90 -3.32 8.67 5.05
C VAL A 90 -1.81 8.58 4.85
N ILE A 91 -1.38 7.68 3.98
CA ILE A 91 -0.05 7.67 3.35
C ILE A 91 -0.21 7.67 1.83
N THR A 92 0.91 7.86 1.13
CA THR A 92 0.99 7.95 -0.32
C THR A 92 1.37 6.61 -0.96
N GLY A 93 0.84 6.41 -2.16
CA GLY A 93 1.24 5.39 -3.12
C GLY A 93 2.01 5.99 -4.28
N ASN A 94 2.28 5.18 -5.31
CA ASN A 94 3.10 5.65 -6.42
C ASN A 94 2.37 6.68 -7.29
N HIS A 95 1.04 6.58 -7.44
CA HIS A 95 0.26 7.55 -8.21
C HIS A 95 0.24 8.94 -7.56
N ASP A 96 0.19 8.99 -6.22
CA ASP A 96 0.21 10.24 -5.47
C ASP A 96 1.53 11.02 -5.64
N TRP A 97 2.63 10.29 -5.88
CA TRP A 97 3.96 10.83 -6.14
C TRP A 97 4.23 11.20 -7.60
N ARG A 98 3.32 10.89 -8.54
CA ARG A 98 3.47 11.32 -9.93
C ARG A 98 3.53 12.85 -9.97
N THR A 99 2.55 13.52 -9.37
CA THR A 99 2.63 14.97 -9.17
C THR A 99 3.33 15.32 -7.84
N ASP A 100 2.80 16.27 -7.07
CA ASP A 100 3.41 16.71 -5.82
C ASP A 100 2.65 16.19 -4.60
N ALA A 101 3.13 15.07 -4.05
CA ALA A 101 2.58 14.47 -2.84
C ALA A 101 2.65 15.40 -1.61
N LEU A 102 3.42 16.50 -1.64
CA LEU A 102 3.39 17.52 -0.59
C LEU A 102 2.01 18.20 -0.50
N VAL A 103 1.23 18.24 -1.58
CA VAL A 103 -0.14 18.79 -1.60
C VAL A 103 -1.04 17.94 -0.71
N GLU A 104 -0.99 16.61 -0.84
CA GLU A 104 -1.75 15.68 -0.01
C GLU A 104 -1.37 15.76 1.46
N ARG A 105 -0.08 15.89 1.77
CA ARG A 105 0.37 16.12 3.15
C ARG A 105 -0.14 17.44 3.70
N ALA A 106 0.03 18.53 2.95
CA ALA A 106 -0.37 19.88 3.34
C ALA A 106 -1.90 20.01 3.50
N TYR A 107 -2.67 19.18 2.79
CA TYR A 107 -4.13 19.15 2.90
C TYR A 107 -4.62 18.84 4.32
N THR A 108 -3.81 18.16 5.14
CA THR A 108 -4.07 17.97 6.58
C THR A 108 -4.44 19.29 7.27
N GLU A 109 -3.71 20.37 6.99
CA GLU A 109 -3.92 21.69 7.61
C GLU A 109 -4.73 22.65 6.71
N HIS A 110 -5.17 22.20 5.54
CA HIS A 110 -5.87 23.04 4.57
C HIS A 110 -7.27 23.42 5.05
N ALA A 111 -7.70 24.64 4.73
CA ALA A 111 -8.98 25.20 5.20
C ALA A 111 -10.18 24.31 4.85
N ASP A 112 -10.22 23.74 3.64
CA ASP A 112 -11.29 22.82 3.22
C ASP A 112 -11.36 21.57 4.12
N ASN A 113 -10.22 20.97 4.46
CA ASN A 113 -10.18 19.82 5.36
C ASN A 113 -10.66 20.21 6.76
N GLN A 114 -10.20 21.36 7.28
CA GLN A 114 -10.60 21.85 8.59
C GLN A 114 -12.10 22.15 8.66
N GLN A 115 -12.66 22.77 7.62
CA GLN A 115 -14.10 22.99 7.50
C GLN A 115 -14.89 21.69 7.38
N ALA A 116 -14.31 20.66 6.78
CA ALA A 116 -14.89 19.32 6.68
C ALA A 116 -14.73 18.45 7.94
N GLY A 117 -14.08 18.96 9.00
CA GLY A 117 -13.91 18.27 10.28
C GLY A 117 -12.52 17.69 10.55
N GLY A 118 -11.51 18.03 9.73
CA GLY A 118 -10.11 17.60 9.93
C GLY A 118 -9.92 16.10 9.78
N HIS A 119 -10.72 15.48 8.90
CA HIS A 119 -10.78 14.03 8.75
C HIS A 119 -9.58 13.48 7.97
N TRP A 120 -9.03 14.21 7.01
CA TRP A 120 -7.78 13.83 6.35
C TRP A 120 -6.59 14.11 7.27
N GLN A 121 -5.88 13.07 7.69
CA GLN A 121 -4.77 13.18 8.63
C GLN A 121 -3.51 12.51 8.06
N MET A 122 -2.66 13.33 7.46
CA MET A 122 -1.34 12.97 6.94
C MET A 122 -0.29 13.93 7.53
N PRO A 123 0.03 13.81 8.83
CA PRO A 123 0.94 14.75 9.50
C PRO A 123 2.37 14.68 8.95
N HIS A 124 2.74 13.55 8.37
CA HIS A 124 4.03 13.30 7.74
C HIS A 124 3.87 12.19 6.68
N PHE A 125 4.87 11.97 5.81
CA PHE A 125 4.86 10.83 4.87
C PHE A 125 5.04 9.48 5.59
N TRP A 126 5.67 9.52 6.76
CA TRP A 126 5.80 8.38 7.67
C TRP A 126 5.61 8.85 9.10
N TYR A 127 4.79 8.15 9.87
CA TYR A 127 4.42 8.54 11.22
C TYR A 127 3.86 7.37 12.01
N LYS A 128 3.79 7.53 13.33
CA LYS A 128 3.20 6.55 14.24
C LYS A 128 1.85 7.07 14.74
N LYS A 129 0.87 6.18 14.83
CA LYS A 129 -0.38 6.44 15.53
C LYS A 129 -0.65 5.30 16.51
N THR A 130 -0.87 5.66 17.77
CA THR A 130 -1.35 4.74 18.80
C THR A 130 -2.88 4.78 18.86
N TYR A 131 -3.51 3.62 18.80
CA TYR A 131 -4.93 3.42 19.09
C TYR A 131 -5.10 2.74 20.43
N THR A 132 -6.19 3.05 21.11
CA THR A 132 -6.48 2.50 22.44
C THR A 132 -7.94 2.07 22.57
N ALA A 133 -8.16 0.97 23.30
CA ALA A 133 -9.47 0.48 23.70
C ALA A 133 -9.33 -0.20 25.07
N ASP A 134 -9.99 0.31 26.11
CA ASP A 134 -9.90 -0.19 27.50
C ASP A 134 -8.50 -0.58 28.00
N GLY A 135 -7.50 0.26 27.69
CA GLY A 135 -6.11 0.06 28.12
C GLY A 135 -5.30 -0.90 27.23
N LEU A 136 -5.91 -1.56 26.25
CA LEU A 136 -5.21 -2.18 25.11
C LEU A 136 -4.61 -1.07 24.23
N THR A 137 -3.39 -1.28 23.75
CA THR A 137 -2.67 -0.34 22.89
C THR A 137 -2.23 -0.99 21.58
N VAL A 138 -2.48 -0.33 20.46
CA VAL A 138 -2.02 -0.74 19.12
C VAL A 138 -1.21 0.40 18.53
N ASP A 139 0.10 0.21 18.39
CA ASP A 139 0.95 1.12 17.62
C ASP A 139 0.92 0.74 16.15
N ALA A 140 0.42 1.66 15.32
CA ALA A 140 0.44 1.58 13.87
C ALA A 140 1.52 2.49 13.30
N PHE A 141 2.46 1.91 12.56
CA PHE A 141 3.55 2.62 11.91
C PHE A 141 3.26 2.72 10.41
N TYR A 142 2.97 3.94 9.98
CA TYR A 142 2.69 4.29 8.59
C TYR A 142 3.99 4.66 7.90
N ILE A 143 4.30 4.02 6.77
CA ILE A 143 5.51 4.26 5.99
C ILE A 143 5.19 4.65 4.55
N ASP A 144 6.02 5.53 3.99
CA ASP A 144 6.02 5.85 2.58
C ASP A 144 6.97 4.89 1.84
N THR A 145 6.36 3.97 1.09
CA THR A 145 7.12 2.95 0.35
C THR A 145 7.85 3.49 -0.88
N MET A 146 7.44 4.65 -1.44
CA MET A 146 8.16 5.32 -2.54
C MET A 146 9.50 5.89 -2.03
N VAL A 147 9.46 6.54 -0.86
CA VAL A 147 10.67 6.97 -0.14
C VAL A 147 11.54 5.77 0.22
N TRP A 148 10.95 4.67 0.69
CA TRP A 148 11.69 3.47 1.08
C TRP A 148 12.43 2.82 -0.08
N LYS A 149 11.76 2.61 -1.23
CA LYS A 149 12.36 2.01 -2.42
C LYS A 149 13.33 2.95 -3.15
N GLY A 150 13.43 4.20 -2.72
CA GLY A 150 14.35 5.19 -3.26
C GLY A 150 13.92 5.73 -4.61
N SER A 151 12.61 6.00 -4.75
CA SER A 151 12.05 6.57 -5.97
C SER A 151 12.64 7.95 -6.27
N TRP A 152 12.90 8.22 -7.56
CA TRP A 152 13.37 9.53 -7.99
C TRP A 152 12.37 10.66 -7.72
N MET A 153 11.06 10.40 -7.85
CA MET A 153 10.01 11.41 -7.62
C MET A 153 10.01 11.87 -6.17
N ALA A 154 10.04 10.92 -5.23
CA ALA A 154 10.14 11.22 -3.81
C ALA A 154 11.51 11.86 -3.46
N TYR A 155 12.59 11.38 -4.05
CA TYR A 155 13.94 11.95 -3.86
C TYR A 155 14.01 13.42 -4.31
N ALA A 156 13.43 13.76 -5.47
CA ALA A 156 13.46 15.11 -6.00
C ALA A 156 12.76 16.12 -5.10
N LYS A 157 11.73 15.69 -4.36
CA LYS A 157 10.95 16.55 -3.45
C LYS A 157 11.50 16.58 -2.02
N LEU A 158 11.99 15.46 -1.51
CA LEU A 158 12.38 15.32 -0.10
C LEU A 158 13.90 15.29 0.13
N GLY A 159 14.69 15.08 -0.92
CA GLY A 159 16.14 14.97 -0.87
C GLY A 159 16.65 13.60 -0.41
N GLY A 160 17.95 13.38 -0.58
CA GLY A 160 18.59 12.07 -0.39
C GLY A 160 18.59 11.52 1.03
N ALA A 161 18.42 12.36 2.05
CA ALA A 161 18.38 11.90 3.44
C ALA A 161 17.06 11.22 3.81
N ALA A 162 15.96 11.50 3.09
CA ALA A 162 14.61 11.07 3.47
C ALA A 162 14.48 9.54 3.63
N ARG A 163 15.09 8.78 2.72
CA ARG A 163 15.07 7.30 2.74
C ARG A 163 15.68 6.74 4.01
N GLU A 164 16.90 7.17 4.35
CA GLU A 164 17.60 6.66 5.53
C GLU A 164 16.95 7.20 6.82
N SER A 165 16.47 8.45 6.82
CA SER A 165 15.70 9.01 7.93
C SER A 165 14.44 8.20 8.24
N GLN A 166 13.66 7.81 7.23
CA GLN A 166 12.48 6.97 7.42
C GLN A 166 12.83 5.60 8.01
N LYS A 167 13.89 4.96 7.52
CA LYS A 167 14.32 3.63 8.00
C LYS A 167 14.76 3.68 9.45
N LEU A 168 15.64 4.64 9.79
CA LEU A 168 16.12 4.83 11.15
C LEU A 168 14.97 5.15 12.09
N TRP A 169 14.04 6.00 11.65
CA TRP A 169 12.82 6.31 12.39
C TRP A 169 12.00 5.04 12.67
N LEU A 170 11.65 4.25 11.63
CA LEU A 170 10.80 3.08 11.81
C LEU A 170 11.42 2.07 12.78
N PHE A 171 12.71 1.75 12.60
CA PHE A 171 13.38 0.76 13.43
C PHE A 171 13.50 1.24 14.88
N SER A 172 13.84 2.52 15.07
CA SER A 172 13.90 3.13 16.40
C SER A 172 12.52 3.12 17.09
N GLU A 173 11.46 3.48 16.38
CA GLU A 173 10.10 3.52 16.93
C GLU A 173 9.56 2.11 17.25
N LEU A 174 9.87 1.11 16.42
CA LEU A 174 9.51 -0.29 16.66
C LEU A 174 10.26 -0.91 17.85
N GLU A 175 11.53 -0.53 18.04
CA GLU A 175 12.36 -0.95 19.17
C GLU A 175 11.90 -0.32 20.49
N GLN A 176 11.47 0.94 20.46
CA GLN A 176 11.03 1.69 21.65
C GLN A 176 9.56 1.43 22.01
N SER A 177 8.75 0.90 21.09
CA SER A 177 7.33 0.65 21.32
C SER A 177 7.10 -0.44 22.36
N ASN A 178 6.36 -0.08 23.40
CA ASN A 178 5.85 -0.98 24.44
C ASN A 178 4.34 -1.25 24.27
N ALA A 179 3.77 -0.94 23.09
CA ALA A 179 2.36 -1.20 22.81
C ALA A 179 2.10 -2.71 22.81
N ASP A 180 0.86 -3.10 23.13
CA ASP A 180 0.46 -4.50 23.12
C ASP A 180 0.57 -5.08 21.72
N TRP A 181 0.19 -4.31 20.70
CA TRP A 181 0.33 -4.67 19.29
C TRP A 181 1.15 -3.66 18.51
N LYS A 182 1.91 -4.17 17.54
CA LYS A 182 2.68 -3.38 16.57
C LYS A 182 2.28 -3.79 15.16
N ILE A 183 1.75 -2.87 14.37
CA ILE A 183 1.38 -3.13 12.97
C ILE A 183 2.06 -2.12 12.05
N VAL A 184 2.49 -2.56 10.86
CA VAL A 184 3.13 -1.66 9.89
C VAL A 184 2.26 -1.58 8.64
N LEU A 185 2.06 -0.37 8.13
CA LEU A 185 1.25 -0.10 6.95
C LEU A 185 2.08 0.67 5.93
N GLY A 186 2.11 0.20 4.69
CA GLY A 186 2.71 0.88 3.55
C GLY A 186 1.81 0.74 2.32
N HIS A 187 2.22 1.32 1.19
CA HIS A 187 1.49 1.15 -0.05
C HIS A 187 1.94 -0.12 -0.80
N HIS A 188 3.23 -0.29 -1.08
CA HIS A 188 3.73 -1.43 -1.84
C HIS A 188 3.82 -2.73 -1.01
N PRO A 189 3.53 -3.92 -1.57
CA PRO A 189 3.62 -5.19 -0.86
C PRO A 189 5.05 -5.75 -0.74
N VAL A 190 5.34 -6.46 0.36
CA VAL A 190 6.52 -7.33 0.46
C VAL A 190 6.38 -8.56 -0.44
N TYR A 191 5.22 -9.23 -0.36
CA TYR A 191 4.83 -10.36 -1.19
C TYR A 191 3.45 -10.11 -1.75
N SER A 192 3.17 -10.59 -2.96
CA SER A 192 1.85 -10.46 -3.54
C SER A 192 1.56 -11.53 -4.58
N ALA A 193 0.29 -11.95 -4.65
CA ALA A 193 -0.25 -12.76 -5.71
C ALA A 193 -0.66 -11.95 -6.96
N GLY A 194 -0.81 -10.63 -6.82
CA GLY A 194 -1.25 -9.72 -7.86
C GLY A 194 -0.22 -9.49 -8.95
N ASN A 195 -0.49 -8.55 -9.84
CA ASN A 195 0.27 -8.29 -11.06
C ASN A 195 1.67 -7.73 -10.79
N HIS A 196 1.80 -6.85 -9.80
CA HIS A 196 3.05 -6.15 -9.47
C HIS A 196 4.01 -7.06 -8.71
N GLY A 197 3.50 -7.82 -7.73
CA GLY A 197 4.27 -8.88 -7.07
C GLY A 197 5.14 -8.39 -5.91
N ILE A 198 6.39 -8.82 -5.85
CA ILE A 198 7.32 -8.49 -4.76
C ILE A 198 7.94 -7.12 -4.99
N THR A 199 7.95 -6.28 -3.95
CA THR A 199 8.84 -5.12 -3.89
C THR A 199 10.18 -5.51 -3.24
N ASP A 200 11.22 -5.62 -4.06
CA ASP A 200 12.54 -6.16 -3.65
C ASP A 200 13.16 -5.41 -2.46
N ALA A 201 13.08 -4.07 -2.46
CA ALA A 201 13.60 -3.26 -1.36
C ALA A 201 12.91 -3.59 -0.02
N LEU A 202 11.58 -3.81 -0.02
CA LEU A 202 10.85 -4.17 1.18
C LEU A 202 11.18 -5.60 1.62
N LEU A 203 11.24 -6.54 0.67
CA LEU A 203 11.63 -7.92 0.97
C LEU A 203 13.04 -8.02 1.57
N ARG A 204 14.01 -7.24 1.09
CA ARG A 204 15.40 -7.34 1.55
C ARG A 204 15.68 -6.52 2.81
N GLU A 205 15.00 -5.39 2.98
CA GLU A 205 15.36 -4.41 4.01
C GLU A 205 14.31 -4.28 5.11
N LEU A 206 13.02 -4.35 4.77
CA LEU A 206 11.92 -4.21 5.73
C LEU A 206 11.57 -5.55 6.38
N ASP A 207 11.33 -6.59 5.57
CA ASP A 207 10.87 -7.90 6.06
C ASP A 207 11.75 -8.49 7.19
N PRO A 208 13.10 -8.52 7.06
CA PRO A 208 13.93 -9.06 8.13
C PRO A 208 13.78 -8.28 9.43
N LYS A 209 13.58 -6.96 9.35
CA LYS A 209 13.41 -6.07 10.50
C LYS A 209 12.04 -6.20 11.15
N LEU A 210 10.96 -6.35 10.37
CA LEU A 210 9.64 -6.66 10.93
C LEU A 210 9.68 -7.95 11.75
N ARG A 211 10.34 -8.99 11.23
CA ARG A 211 10.52 -10.27 11.92
C ARG A 211 11.38 -10.15 13.17
N GLU A 212 12.51 -9.44 13.07
CA GLU A 212 13.41 -9.20 14.20
C GLU A 212 12.72 -8.46 15.35
N LEU A 213 11.90 -7.46 15.02
CA LEU A 213 11.24 -6.57 15.99
C LEU A 213 9.84 -7.04 16.41
N GLY A 214 9.43 -8.25 15.99
CA GLY A 214 8.20 -8.89 16.46
C GLY A 214 6.91 -8.26 15.92
N VAL A 215 6.91 -7.77 14.68
CA VAL A 215 5.69 -7.27 14.01
C VAL A 215 4.94 -8.44 13.39
N PRO A 216 3.69 -8.75 13.80
CA PRO A 216 2.91 -9.87 13.24
C PRO A 216 2.09 -9.52 11.99
N LEU A 217 1.91 -8.23 11.68
CA LEU A 217 1.06 -7.74 10.60
C LEU A 217 1.74 -6.64 9.78
N TYR A 218 1.76 -6.85 8.46
CA TYR A 218 2.10 -5.84 7.46
C TYR A 218 0.92 -5.65 6.50
N PHE A 219 0.43 -4.43 6.37
CA PHE A 219 -0.63 -4.07 5.43
C PHE A 219 -0.06 -3.32 4.22
N ALA A 220 -0.59 -3.63 3.03
CA ALA A 220 -0.22 -3.01 1.77
C ALA A 220 -1.44 -2.85 0.83
N GLY A 221 -1.34 -1.95 -0.15
CA GLY A 221 -2.24 -1.81 -1.29
C GLY A 221 -1.52 -2.24 -2.58
N HIS A 222 -1.53 -1.37 -3.59
CA HIS A 222 -0.80 -1.40 -4.87
C HIS A 222 -1.22 -2.52 -5.82
N ASP A 223 -1.25 -3.76 -5.34
CA ASP A 223 -1.83 -4.85 -6.10
C ASP A 223 -3.34 -4.86 -5.91
N HIS A 224 -4.07 -4.54 -6.98
CA HIS A 224 -5.51 -4.22 -6.98
C HIS A 224 -6.45 -5.38 -6.61
N SER A 225 -6.30 -5.95 -5.43
CA SER A 225 -6.93 -7.17 -4.95
C SER A 225 -6.89 -7.22 -3.43
N LYS A 226 -7.63 -8.15 -2.84
CA LYS A 226 -7.57 -8.41 -1.40
C LYS A 226 -6.88 -9.75 -1.16
N GLN A 227 -5.86 -9.79 -0.33
CA GLN A 227 -5.04 -10.99 -0.16
C GLN A 227 -4.63 -11.20 1.28
N ILE A 228 -4.48 -12.47 1.67
CA ILE A 228 -3.85 -12.86 2.92
C ILE A 228 -2.75 -13.84 2.61
N ILE A 229 -1.52 -13.43 2.87
CA ILE A 229 -0.32 -14.25 2.73
C ILE A 229 0.25 -14.43 4.14
N PHE A 230 0.41 -15.67 4.58
CA PHE A 230 0.99 -15.98 5.88
C PHE A 230 2.26 -16.81 5.71
N HIS A 231 3.38 -16.24 6.15
CA HIS A 231 4.68 -16.88 6.02
C HIS A 231 5.51 -16.71 7.29
N GLU A 232 5.89 -17.85 7.88
CA GLU A 232 6.83 -17.88 9.02
C GLU A 232 6.41 -16.94 10.17
N GLY A 233 5.11 -16.89 10.50
CA GLY A 233 4.58 -16.11 11.62
C GLY A 233 4.22 -14.65 11.31
N LEU A 234 4.47 -14.15 10.11
CA LEU A 234 4.06 -12.80 9.67
C LEU A 234 2.91 -12.89 8.66
N SER A 235 1.85 -12.10 8.90
CA SER A 235 0.74 -11.92 7.97
C SER A 235 0.98 -10.68 7.11
N TYR A 236 1.04 -10.87 5.80
CA TYR A 236 1.05 -9.81 4.80
C TYR A 236 -0.36 -9.72 4.22
N VAL A 237 -1.01 -8.60 4.45
CA VAL A 237 -2.41 -8.37 4.10
C VAL A 237 -2.46 -7.29 3.04
N ILE A 238 -2.95 -7.65 1.86
CA ILE A 238 -3.10 -6.71 0.75
C ILE A 238 -4.57 -6.27 0.72
N SER A 239 -4.81 -4.97 0.71
CA SER A 239 -6.11 -4.30 0.66
C SER A 239 -6.11 -3.21 -0.41
N GLY A 240 -5.72 -3.58 -1.64
CA GLY A 240 -5.61 -2.63 -2.77
C GLY A 240 -6.83 -2.63 -3.70
N ALA A 241 -7.96 -3.16 -3.27
CA ALA A 241 -9.15 -3.28 -4.10
C ALA A 241 -10.18 -2.15 -3.84
N GLY A 242 -9.73 -0.98 -3.38
CA GLY A 242 -10.60 0.13 -2.96
C GLY A 242 -11.30 0.88 -4.10
N GLY A 243 -10.87 0.64 -5.34
CA GLY A 243 -11.46 1.22 -6.56
C GLY A 243 -10.83 0.65 -7.82
N ALA A 244 -9.50 0.53 -7.84
CA ALA A 244 -8.77 -0.01 -8.98
C ALA A 244 -8.98 -1.52 -9.15
N THR A 245 -8.87 -2.02 -10.39
CA THR A 245 -9.25 -3.40 -10.73
C THR A 245 -8.09 -4.37 -10.77
N ALA A 246 -8.33 -5.57 -10.25
CA ALA A 246 -7.40 -6.69 -10.30
C ALA A 246 -6.99 -7.03 -11.74
N ARG A 247 -5.74 -7.45 -11.88
CA ARG A 247 -5.14 -7.88 -13.14
C ARG A 247 -4.60 -9.31 -13.03
N SER A 248 -3.86 -9.73 -14.05
CA SER A 248 -3.26 -11.07 -14.09
C SER A 248 -2.32 -11.30 -12.90
N ARG A 249 -2.35 -12.52 -12.34
CA ARG A 249 -1.58 -12.86 -11.13
C ARG A 249 -0.13 -13.18 -11.45
N SER A 250 0.81 -12.54 -10.75
CA SER A 250 2.25 -12.88 -10.78
C SER A 250 2.59 -14.08 -9.90
N ASN A 251 1.84 -14.28 -8.80
CA ASN A 251 2.07 -15.28 -7.76
C ASN A 251 3.45 -15.22 -7.06
N GLN A 252 3.96 -14.02 -6.85
CA GLN A 252 5.25 -13.79 -6.19
C GLN A 252 5.11 -13.76 -4.66
N TYR A 253 4.94 -14.95 -4.08
CA TYR A 253 4.92 -15.19 -2.65
C TYR A 253 5.51 -16.58 -2.33
N PRO A 254 5.97 -16.85 -1.10
CA PRO A 254 6.52 -18.16 -0.72
C PRO A 254 5.54 -19.31 -1.01
N ALA A 255 6.01 -20.43 -1.54
CA ALA A 255 5.14 -21.55 -1.88
C ALA A 255 4.32 -22.02 -0.65
N GLY A 256 2.99 -22.09 -0.79
CA GLY A 256 2.06 -22.49 0.28
C GLY A 256 1.68 -21.39 1.28
N SER A 257 2.17 -20.15 1.12
CA SER A 257 1.86 -19.05 2.04
C SER A 257 0.57 -18.30 1.74
N LEU A 258 0.06 -18.31 0.50
CA LEU A 258 -1.22 -17.66 0.16
C LEU A 258 -2.39 -18.42 0.82
N LYS A 259 -3.20 -17.69 1.59
CA LYS A 259 -4.36 -18.21 2.32
C LYS A 259 -5.67 -17.76 1.68
N HIS A 260 -5.74 -16.49 1.29
CA HIS A 260 -6.90 -15.93 0.62
C HIS A 260 -6.50 -14.99 -0.51
N TYR A 261 -7.30 -14.97 -1.57
CA TYR A 261 -7.15 -14.07 -2.71
C TYR A 261 -8.53 -13.75 -3.29
N PHE A 262 -8.85 -12.46 -3.40
CA PHE A 262 -10.11 -11.95 -3.91
C PHE A 262 -9.82 -10.84 -4.93
N PRO A 263 -10.16 -11.02 -6.22
CA PRO A 263 -9.89 -10.04 -7.27
C PRO A 263 -10.99 -8.96 -7.40
N ASP A 264 -12.14 -9.15 -6.74
CA ASP A 264 -13.23 -8.19 -6.71
C ASP A 264 -12.93 -6.99 -5.79
N GLY A 265 -13.66 -5.89 -5.99
CA GLY A 265 -13.54 -4.67 -5.17
C GLY A 265 -13.87 -4.91 -3.69
N GLY A 266 -13.32 -4.08 -2.80
CA GLY A 266 -13.58 -4.12 -1.37
C GLY A 266 -12.39 -3.65 -0.54
N PHE A 267 -12.39 -4.00 0.75
CA PHE A 267 -11.42 -3.52 1.73
C PHE A 267 -11.22 -4.54 2.85
N VAL A 268 -10.37 -4.21 3.82
CA VAL A 268 -10.06 -5.05 4.97
C VAL A 268 -10.38 -4.31 6.26
N GLY A 269 -10.82 -5.03 7.30
CA GLY A 269 -10.89 -4.53 8.68
C GLY A 269 -9.93 -5.27 9.60
N LEU A 270 -9.49 -4.60 10.66
CA LEU A 270 -8.71 -5.18 11.76
C LEU A 270 -9.44 -4.93 13.07
N SER A 271 -9.72 -6.01 13.80
CA SER A 271 -10.35 -5.99 15.13
C SER A 271 -9.37 -6.55 16.15
N VAL A 272 -8.97 -5.74 17.13
CA VAL A 272 -8.07 -6.12 18.22
C VAL A 272 -8.77 -5.89 19.55
N CYS A 273 -9.22 -6.98 20.18
CA CYS A 273 -9.96 -6.93 21.44
C CYS A 273 -9.12 -7.43 22.63
N ASP A 274 -8.01 -8.13 22.34
CA ASP A 274 -7.15 -8.72 23.34
C ASP A 274 -5.66 -8.62 22.96
N LYS A 275 -4.76 -8.89 23.92
CA LYS A 275 -3.31 -8.76 23.73
C LYS A 275 -2.68 -9.91 22.94
N GLU A 276 -3.37 -11.02 22.76
CA GLU A 276 -2.84 -12.25 22.18
C GLU A 276 -3.40 -12.55 20.78
N LYS A 277 -4.61 -12.07 20.48
CA LYS A 277 -5.32 -12.36 19.23
C LYS A 277 -5.98 -11.11 18.64
N ALA A 278 -6.01 -11.10 17.32
CA ALA A 278 -6.73 -10.14 16.51
C ALA A 278 -7.41 -10.87 15.36
N THR A 279 -8.37 -10.21 14.73
CA THR A 279 -9.01 -10.73 13.51
C THR A 279 -8.87 -9.73 12.39
N VAL A 280 -8.33 -10.21 11.26
CA VAL A 280 -8.40 -9.51 9.99
C VAL A 280 -9.64 -9.99 9.25
N THR A 281 -10.51 -9.07 8.85
CA THR A 281 -11.74 -9.38 8.10
C THR A 281 -11.62 -8.84 6.69
N VAL A 282 -11.88 -9.67 5.68
CA VAL A 282 -11.91 -9.25 4.28
C VAL A 282 -13.36 -9.00 3.87
N TYR A 283 -13.63 -7.84 3.30
CA TYR A 283 -14.97 -7.43 2.85
C TYR A 283 -15.01 -7.28 1.34
N ASN A 284 -16.13 -7.65 0.71
CA ASN A 284 -16.43 -7.30 -0.69
C ASN A 284 -16.80 -5.81 -0.81
N ALA A 285 -17.07 -5.34 -2.04
CA ALA A 285 -17.46 -3.96 -2.31
C ALA A 285 -18.73 -3.51 -1.56
N GLY A 286 -19.66 -4.43 -1.30
CA GLY A 286 -20.89 -4.16 -0.54
C GLY A 286 -20.69 -4.16 0.98
N GLY A 287 -19.51 -4.51 1.49
CA GLY A 287 -19.22 -4.65 2.92
C GLY A 287 -19.59 -6.01 3.52
N ASP A 288 -19.86 -7.04 2.71
CA ASP A 288 -20.10 -8.39 3.21
C ASP A 288 -18.77 -9.10 3.48
N VAL A 289 -18.73 -9.88 4.56
CA VAL A 289 -17.56 -10.67 4.95
C VAL A 289 -17.31 -11.77 3.92
N GLN A 290 -16.10 -11.78 3.35
CA GLN A 290 -15.60 -12.84 2.45
C GLN A 290 -14.65 -13.80 3.16
N ALA A 291 -13.87 -13.32 4.13
CA ALA A 291 -12.97 -14.14 4.92
C ALA A 291 -12.70 -13.53 6.30
N LEU A 292 -12.41 -14.39 7.26
CA LEU A 292 -11.89 -14.05 8.58
C LEU A 292 -10.53 -14.72 8.74
N TRP A 293 -9.54 -13.96 9.16
CA TRP A 293 -8.19 -14.44 9.39
C TRP A 293 -7.76 -14.14 10.82
N PRO A 294 -7.68 -15.18 11.68
CA PRO A 294 -7.18 -15.01 13.03
C PRO A 294 -5.67 -14.75 13.00
N VAL A 295 -5.23 -13.78 13.79
CA VAL A 295 -3.83 -13.41 13.95
C VAL A 295 -3.45 -13.63 15.40
N THR A 296 -2.31 -14.29 15.64
CA THR A 296 -1.71 -14.39 16.97
C THR A 296 -0.63 -13.33 17.12
N ASN A 297 -0.63 -12.63 18.26
CA ASN A 297 0.39 -11.66 18.63
C ASN A 297 1.65 -12.38 19.14
N ALA A 298 2.35 -13.04 18.21
CA ALA A 298 3.60 -13.70 18.50
C ALA A 298 4.67 -13.17 17.54
N SER A 299 5.90 -13.05 18.05
CA SER A 299 7.03 -12.68 17.20
C SER A 299 7.17 -13.68 16.04
N PRO A 300 7.22 -13.20 14.79
CA PRO A 300 7.46 -14.08 13.65
C PRO A 300 8.78 -14.82 13.79
N LEU A 301 8.94 -15.91 13.02
CA LEU A 301 10.25 -16.55 12.91
C LEU A 301 11.23 -15.57 12.27
N ARG A 302 12.44 -15.47 12.86
CA ARG A 302 13.52 -14.66 12.30
C ARG A 302 13.79 -15.07 10.86
N SER A 303 13.98 -14.08 10.00
CA SER A 303 14.28 -14.33 8.60
C SER A 303 15.52 -15.24 8.47
N ARG A 304 15.39 -16.30 7.67
CA ARG A 304 16.53 -17.15 7.29
C ARG A 304 17.40 -16.51 6.21
N MET A 305 17.04 -15.35 5.69
CA MET A 305 17.83 -14.57 4.73
C MET A 305 19.06 -13.96 5.42
N ARG A 306 20.05 -14.80 5.75
CA ARG A 306 21.36 -14.36 6.28
C ARG A 306 22.34 -13.89 5.19
N SER A 307 21.98 -14.07 3.91
CA SER A 307 22.75 -13.61 2.75
C SER A 307 21.84 -13.37 1.54
N ARG A 308 22.34 -12.62 0.54
CA ARG A 308 21.61 -12.25 -0.69
C ARG A 308 21.06 -13.44 -1.51
N ALA A 309 21.52 -14.67 -1.26
CA ALA A 309 21.28 -15.84 -2.11
C ALA A 309 20.12 -16.77 -1.67
N ALA A 310 19.39 -16.46 -0.58
CA ALA A 310 18.39 -17.37 -0.02
C ALA A 310 16.96 -16.80 -0.04
N MET A 311 16.49 -16.34 -1.22
CA MET A 311 15.06 -16.04 -1.35
C MET A 311 14.22 -17.29 -1.08
N PRO A 312 13.04 -17.15 -0.44
CA PRO A 312 12.14 -18.28 -0.28
C PRO A 312 11.73 -18.80 -1.66
N LYS A 313 11.53 -20.12 -1.76
CA LYS A 313 10.99 -20.72 -2.98
C LYS A 313 9.59 -20.15 -3.22
N LEU A 314 9.44 -19.36 -4.28
CA LEU A 314 8.15 -18.73 -4.62
C LEU A 314 7.17 -19.75 -5.22
N ALA A 315 5.87 -19.44 -5.14
CA ALA A 315 4.80 -20.19 -5.79
C ALA A 315 4.82 -20.02 -7.32
N SER A 316 5.25 -18.85 -7.81
CA SER A 316 5.48 -18.63 -9.22
C SER A 316 6.75 -19.35 -9.71
N LYS A 317 6.63 -20.01 -10.87
CA LYS A 317 7.77 -20.47 -11.68
C LYS A 317 8.21 -19.42 -12.70
N LYS A 318 7.37 -18.40 -12.97
CA LYS A 318 7.79 -17.26 -13.78
C LYS A 318 8.80 -16.54 -12.90
N VAL A 319 10.05 -16.50 -13.39
CA VAL A 319 11.17 -15.87 -12.71
C VAL A 319 10.67 -14.50 -12.29
N PRO A 320 10.62 -14.18 -10.99
CA PRO A 320 10.45 -12.79 -10.61
C PRO A 320 11.60 -12.06 -11.32
N PHE A 321 11.48 -10.77 -11.58
CA PHE A 321 12.59 -10.01 -12.13
C PHE A 321 13.45 -9.31 -11.05
N PRO A 322 13.75 -9.89 -9.86
CA PRO A 322 14.54 -9.21 -8.84
C PRO A 322 16.03 -9.19 -9.23
N GLU A 323 16.42 -9.92 -10.28
CA GLU A 323 17.76 -9.90 -10.88
C GLU A 323 17.77 -9.34 -12.30
N ALA A 324 16.62 -8.94 -12.86
CA ALA A 324 16.59 -8.32 -14.17
C ALA A 324 17.41 -7.04 -14.14
N ALA A 325 18.33 -6.93 -15.09
CA ALA A 325 19.24 -5.82 -15.16
C ALA A 325 19.50 -5.52 -16.63
N CYS A 326 18.95 -4.40 -17.11
CA CYS A 326 19.20 -3.99 -18.47
C CYS A 326 20.68 -3.67 -18.64
N HIS A 327 21.40 -4.50 -19.40
CA HIS A 327 22.86 -4.42 -19.55
C HIS A 327 23.63 -4.36 -18.22
N GLY A 328 23.15 -5.06 -17.19
CA GLY A 328 23.77 -5.05 -15.86
C GLY A 328 23.37 -3.87 -14.96
N VAL A 329 22.54 -2.95 -15.46
CA VAL A 329 21.92 -1.88 -14.67
C VAL A 329 20.61 -2.36 -14.07
N ARG A 330 20.52 -2.39 -12.74
CA ARG A 330 19.24 -2.55 -12.04
C ARG A 330 18.49 -1.24 -12.06
N MET A 331 17.50 -1.15 -12.94
CA MET A 331 16.70 0.05 -13.12
C MET A 331 15.84 0.32 -11.88
N LYS A 332 15.77 1.59 -11.48
CA LYS A 332 14.87 2.12 -10.44
C LYS A 332 13.58 2.64 -11.06
N ASP A 333 12.59 2.94 -10.22
CA ASP A 333 11.30 3.49 -10.67
C ASP A 333 10.65 2.60 -11.75
N VAL A 334 10.75 1.29 -11.55
CA VAL A 334 10.09 0.29 -12.40
C VAL A 334 8.83 -0.17 -11.71
N GLU A 335 7.69 0.04 -12.38
CA GLU A 335 6.38 -0.44 -11.95
C GLU A 335 6.26 -1.95 -12.21
N LYS A 336 6.66 -2.36 -13.41
CA LYS A 336 6.60 -3.74 -13.86
C LYS A 336 7.66 -4.03 -14.91
N TRP A 337 8.22 -5.23 -14.86
CA TRP A 337 9.17 -5.70 -15.86
C TRP A 337 8.44 -6.42 -17.00
N CYS A 338 8.75 -6.02 -18.23
CA CYS A 338 8.05 -6.45 -19.44
C CYS A 338 8.89 -7.39 -20.33
N SER A 339 10.20 -7.49 -20.10
CA SER A 339 11.09 -8.41 -20.82
C SER A 339 12.04 -9.19 -19.91
N PRO A 340 12.46 -10.41 -20.31
CA PRO A 340 13.39 -11.21 -19.52
C PRO A 340 14.79 -10.65 -19.31
N ASP A 341 15.27 -9.86 -20.26
CA ASP A 341 16.57 -9.17 -20.18
C ASP A 341 16.55 -7.93 -19.27
N GLY A 342 15.36 -7.54 -18.80
CA GLY A 342 15.17 -6.36 -17.98
C GLY A 342 15.20 -5.05 -18.74
N CYS A 343 15.32 -5.03 -20.06
CA CYS A 343 15.43 -3.78 -20.82
C CYS A 343 14.10 -3.14 -21.20
N LYS A 344 13.00 -3.89 -21.11
CA LYS A 344 11.64 -3.37 -21.31
C LYS A 344 10.88 -3.38 -20.00
N VAL A 345 10.37 -2.23 -19.60
CA VAL A 345 9.68 -2.01 -18.33
C VAL A 345 8.51 -1.07 -18.49
N GLN A 346 7.50 -1.21 -17.64
CA GLN A 346 6.59 -0.14 -17.34
C GLN A 346 7.26 0.79 -16.32
N ALA A 347 7.44 2.06 -16.69
CA ALA A 347 8.06 3.06 -15.84
C ALA A 347 7.06 3.54 -14.77
N ASP A 348 7.53 3.62 -13.53
CA ASP A 348 6.86 4.27 -12.39
C ASP A 348 7.43 5.68 -12.19
N ALA A 349 7.37 6.50 -13.23
CA ALA A 349 7.95 7.84 -13.26
C ALA A 349 7.12 8.78 -14.15
N GLU A 350 7.12 10.08 -13.83
CA GLU A 350 6.68 11.12 -14.75
C GLU A 350 7.75 11.42 -15.81
N GLY A 351 7.30 11.78 -17.02
CA GLY A 351 8.17 12.23 -18.10
C GLY A 351 8.11 11.35 -19.34
N SER A 352 9.21 11.35 -20.10
CA SER A 352 9.36 10.56 -21.31
C SER A 352 10.23 9.33 -21.08
N CYS A 353 10.24 8.37 -22.01
CA CYS A 353 11.14 7.22 -21.90
C CYS A 353 12.61 7.61 -22.04
N GLU A 354 12.88 8.71 -22.74
CA GLU A 354 14.20 9.32 -22.78
C GLU A 354 14.66 9.76 -21.38
N ASP A 355 13.80 10.46 -20.63
CA ASP A 355 14.07 10.86 -19.25
C ASP A 355 14.27 9.63 -18.35
N PHE A 356 13.36 8.66 -18.43
CA PHE A 356 13.39 7.44 -17.62
C PHE A 356 14.69 6.64 -17.85
N CYS A 357 15.01 6.30 -19.11
CA CYS A 357 16.23 5.55 -19.41
C CYS A 357 17.49 6.36 -19.05
N GLY A 358 17.47 7.69 -19.26
CA GLY A 358 18.56 8.59 -18.91
C GLY A 358 18.89 8.59 -17.41
N LEU A 359 17.88 8.56 -16.53
CA LEU A 359 18.07 8.43 -15.08
C LEU A 359 18.78 7.12 -14.68
N GLN A 360 18.67 6.08 -15.50
CA GLN A 360 19.37 4.81 -15.33
C GLN A 360 20.75 4.78 -16.03
N SER A 361 21.19 5.89 -16.63
CA SER A 361 22.38 5.95 -17.49
C SER A 361 22.29 5.03 -18.72
N LEU A 362 21.08 4.86 -19.26
CA LEU A 362 20.76 4.12 -20.49
C LEU A 362 20.17 5.08 -21.54
N ALA A 363 20.05 4.63 -22.78
CA ALA A 363 19.36 5.35 -23.84
C ALA A 363 18.00 4.70 -24.14
N CYS A 364 16.99 5.49 -24.47
CA CYS A 364 15.71 4.96 -24.93
C CYS A 364 15.85 4.37 -26.33
N SER A 365 15.48 3.11 -26.48
CA SER A 365 15.41 2.38 -27.76
C SER A 365 13.97 2.13 -28.22
N GLY A 366 12.99 2.30 -27.32
CA GLY A 366 11.57 2.22 -27.67
C GLY A 366 10.67 2.82 -26.58
N ALA A 367 9.55 3.40 -27.00
CA ALA A 367 8.53 3.94 -26.11
C ALA A 367 7.14 3.52 -26.59
N PHE A 368 6.30 3.06 -25.66
CA PHE A 368 4.96 2.61 -25.94
C PHE A 368 3.99 3.09 -24.87
N GLN A 369 2.78 3.44 -25.28
CA GLN A 369 1.68 3.77 -24.38
C GLN A 369 0.71 2.60 -24.28
N GLN A 370 0.27 2.33 -23.05
CA GLN A 370 -0.86 1.44 -22.76
C GLN A 370 -1.94 2.21 -21.99
N PRO A 371 -3.21 1.80 -22.11
CA PRO A 371 -4.26 2.22 -21.18
C PRO A 371 -3.83 1.94 -19.73
N GLU A 372 -4.15 2.86 -18.81
CA GLU A 372 -3.75 2.72 -17.39
C GLU A 372 -4.32 1.47 -16.72
N ASP A 373 -5.45 0.96 -17.21
CA ASP A 373 -6.10 -0.23 -16.68
C ASP A 373 -5.49 -1.54 -17.20
N ALA A 374 -4.74 -1.53 -18.31
CA ALA A 374 -4.18 -2.74 -18.92
C ALA A 374 -2.97 -3.30 -18.15
N GLU A 375 -1.91 -2.49 -17.95
CA GLU A 375 -0.64 -2.84 -17.26
C GLU A 375 -0.13 -4.27 -17.49
N ASP A 376 -0.30 -4.76 -18.71
CA ASP A 376 -0.01 -6.13 -19.12
C ASP A 376 1.27 -6.22 -19.95
N CYS A 377 1.99 -5.09 -20.08
CA CYS A 377 3.19 -4.95 -20.89
C CYS A 377 2.95 -5.10 -22.40
N THR A 378 1.71 -5.00 -22.86
CA THR A 378 1.36 -4.97 -24.28
C THR A 378 1.11 -3.53 -24.71
N GLY A 379 2.14 -2.90 -25.27
CA GLY A 379 2.03 -1.53 -25.78
C GLY A 379 1.04 -1.46 -26.95
N SER A 380 0.02 -0.61 -26.83
CA SER A 380 -1.00 -0.44 -27.86
C SER A 380 -0.68 0.69 -28.86
N VAL A 381 0.15 1.65 -28.46
CA VAL A 381 0.53 2.81 -29.28
C VAL A 381 2.03 3.03 -29.18
N VAL A 382 2.71 3.13 -30.32
CA VAL A 382 4.14 3.47 -30.38
C VAL A 382 4.29 4.99 -30.24
N LEU A 383 5.20 5.42 -29.37
CA LEU A 383 5.52 6.82 -29.13
C LEU A 383 6.98 7.12 -29.49
N PRO A 384 7.33 8.37 -29.85
CA PRO A 384 8.73 8.78 -29.83
C PRO A 384 9.26 8.80 -28.39
N CYS A 385 10.55 8.51 -28.20
CA CYS A 385 11.17 8.44 -26.87
C CYS A 385 11.02 9.71 -26.03
N SER A 386 10.90 10.88 -26.67
CA SER A 386 10.70 12.19 -26.04
C SER A 386 9.24 12.52 -25.72
N ALA A 387 8.28 11.69 -26.14
CA ALA A 387 6.88 11.91 -25.81
C ALA A 387 6.65 11.73 -24.32
N LYS A 388 5.94 12.70 -23.73
CA LYS A 388 5.37 12.59 -22.39
C LYS A 388 4.00 11.95 -22.47
N SER A 389 3.69 11.13 -21.48
CA SER A 389 2.39 10.47 -21.34
C SER A 389 1.82 10.74 -19.97
N ASN A 390 0.50 10.96 -19.91
CA ASN A 390 -0.25 11.04 -18.65
C ASN A 390 -0.81 9.67 -18.23
N SER A 391 -0.46 8.61 -18.98
CA SER A 391 -0.83 7.21 -18.69
C SER A 391 0.41 6.33 -18.62
N SER A 392 0.24 5.09 -18.16
CA SER A 392 1.32 4.10 -18.00
C SER A 392 2.19 3.97 -19.24
N LEU A 393 3.48 4.33 -19.09
CA LEU A 393 4.47 4.36 -20.15
C LEU A 393 5.34 3.10 -20.10
N ILE A 394 5.47 2.39 -21.22
CA ILE A 394 6.38 1.26 -21.37
C ILE A 394 7.63 1.75 -22.08
N CYS A 395 8.77 1.66 -21.39
CA CYS A 395 10.07 2.08 -21.88
C CYS A 395 10.96 0.88 -22.15
N GLU A 396 11.57 0.90 -23.33
CA GLU A 396 12.63 -0.01 -23.73
C GLU A 396 13.93 0.77 -23.76
N CYS A 397 14.90 0.34 -22.95
CA CYS A 397 16.19 0.98 -22.79
C CYS A 397 17.30 0.10 -23.39
N ASP A 398 18.36 0.71 -23.88
CA ASP A 398 19.56 0.04 -24.40
C ASP A 398 20.82 0.81 -23.95
N LYS A 399 22.01 0.27 -24.22
CA LYS A 399 23.27 0.99 -24.05
C LYS A 399 23.25 2.29 -24.87
N PRO A 400 23.79 3.39 -24.33
CA PRO A 400 23.97 4.61 -25.11
C PRO A 400 24.81 4.31 -26.37
N THR A 401 24.27 4.64 -27.54
CA THR A 401 25.06 4.63 -28.77
C THR A 401 25.98 5.85 -28.74
N PHE A 402 27.21 5.67 -28.29
CA PHE A 402 28.25 6.65 -28.54
C PHE A 402 28.55 6.62 -30.04
N VAL A 403 28.04 7.60 -30.78
CA VAL A 403 28.55 7.88 -32.12
C VAL A 403 29.96 8.44 -31.90
N PRO A 404 31.02 7.77 -32.40
CA PRO A 404 32.40 8.20 -32.20
C PRO A 404 32.69 9.58 -32.81
#